data_AF-A0AAE4D136-F1
#
_entry.id   AF-A0AAE4D136-F1
#
_cell.length_a   1.000
_cell.length_b   1.000
_cell.length_c   1.000
_cell.angle_alpha   90.00
_cell.angle_beta   90.00
_cell.angle_gamma   90.00
#
_symmetry.space_group_name_H-M   'P 1'
#
loop_
_entity.id
_entity.type
_entity.pdbx_description
1 polymer ?
#
loop_
_entity_poly.entity_id
_entity_poly.type
_entity_poly.pdbx_seq_one_letter_code
_entity_poly.pdbx_strand_id
1 'polypeptide(L)'
;MADIRRHSDDEPDTDASAQEAAQQARTGIEQPLVPNLLTPEARRAVSVWLAETIADFKRAVRVGPAREELEELGIDRASWILAMYREILLYHALARRIELDQLSFNAAAEMRSLLAYQDRDDLVDAKVALDAALAAARPAVLSARIEAYRQRATHLLVEHGFYIQVVGGREGPQALPGFAYTVGLVENATHPELVLVGIPAESAGPLLSNLCAKILAGSHRLQAGETRSDLLQGDYAVAVTNCPQHLLALVSKDPDHPTDAVQLLLPDPAGRLPSDPDVDPAWKAAQSYPDHSK
;
A
#
# COMPACT_ATOMS: atom_id res chain seq x y z
N MET A 1 14.60 -17.48 54.15
CA MET A 1 13.20 -17.00 54.22
C MET A 1 13.23 -15.47 54.30
N ALA A 2 13.01 -14.80 53.18
CA ALA A 2 12.61 -13.40 53.11
C ALA A 2 12.08 -13.12 51.69
N ASP A 3 10.84 -12.67 51.64
CA ASP A 3 9.98 -12.33 50.50
C ASP A 3 10.65 -11.75 49.25
N ILE A 4 10.50 -12.46 48.13
CA ILE A 4 10.54 -11.86 46.79
C ILE A 4 9.10 -11.45 46.48
N ARG A 5 8.81 -10.16 46.65
CA ARG A 5 7.54 -9.54 46.24
C ARG A 5 7.30 -9.81 44.76
N ARG A 6 6.21 -10.49 44.43
CA ARG A 6 5.64 -10.54 43.08
C ARG A 6 5.30 -9.09 42.68
N HIS A 7 6.05 -8.53 41.74
CA HIS A 7 5.58 -7.39 40.96
C HIS A 7 4.46 -7.90 40.07
N SER A 8 3.29 -7.30 40.19
CA SER A 8 2.13 -7.51 39.33
C SER A 8 2.41 -6.85 37.98
N ASP A 9 2.35 -7.66 36.92
CA ASP A 9 2.44 -7.27 35.50
C ASP A 9 1.21 -6.46 35.04
N ASP A 10 1.03 -5.26 35.58
CA ASP A 10 0.04 -4.27 35.12
C ASP A 10 0.79 -3.03 34.57
N GLU A 11 1.66 -3.23 33.58
CA GLU A 11 2.11 -2.10 32.75
C GLU A 11 1.08 -1.83 31.63
N PRO A 12 0.60 -0.59 31.50
CA PRO A 12 -0.42 -0.27 30.51
C PRO A 12 0.11 -0.34 29.06
N ASP A 13 -0.78 -0.93 28.26
CA ASP A 13 -0.92 -1.10 26.82
C ASP A 13 -0.42 0.06 25.93
N THR A 14 0.90 0.25 25.81
CA THR A 14 1.46 1.33 24.98
C THR A 14 1.85 0.88 23.58
N ASP A 15 2.30 -0.36 23.34
CA ASP A 15 2.97 -0.69 22.07
C ASP A 15 2.02 -1.05 20.91
N ALA A 16 1.02 -1.93 21.12
CA ALA A 16 0.11 -2.33 20.04
C ALA A 16 -0.86 -1.22 19.61
N SER A 17 -1.42 -0.50 20.58
CA SER A 17 -2.25 0.69 20.34
C SER A 17 -1.42 1.82 19.71
N ALA A 18 -0.14 2.00 20.09
CA ALA A 18 0.73 2.98 19.43
C ALA A 18 1.13 2.58 18.01
N GLN A 19 1.32 1.29 17.72
CA GLN A 19 1.62 0.82 16.36
C GLN A 19 0.43 1.01 15.43
N GLU A 20 -0.79 0.70 15.88
CA GLU A 20 -2.00 0.93 15.10
C GLU A 20 -2.29 2.43 14.95
N ALA A 21 -2.10 3.23 16.01
CA ALA A 21 -2.16 4.69 15.93
C ALA A 21 -1.08 5.28 15.01
N ALA A 22 0.13 4.73 14.99
CA ALA A 22 1.21 5.16 14.09
C ALA A 22 0.91 4.77 12.64
N GLN A 23 0.31 3.60 12.40
CA GLN A 23 -0.11 3.20 11.06
C GLN A 23 -1.31 4.01 10.57
N GLN A 24 -2.26 4.32 11.45
CA GLN A 24 -3.35 5.26 11.19
C GLN A 24 -2.82 6.67 10.93
N ALA A 25 -1.85 7.15 11.70
CA ALA A 25 -1.20 8.45 11.49
C ALA A 25 -0.43 8.51 10.16
N ARG A 26 0.23 7.42 9.76
CA ARG A 26 0.95 7.33 8.47
C ARG A 26 0.00 7.27 7.27
N THR A 27 -1.15 6.62 7.41
CA THR A 27 -2.10 6.43 6.31
C THR A 27 -3.16 7.52 6.25
N GLY A 28 -3.46 8.16 7.37
CA GLY A 28 -4.60 9.08 7.55
C GLY A 28 -5.96 8.38 7.51
N ILE A 29 -6.00 7.04 7.55
CA ILE A 29 -7.24 6.27 7.39
C ILE A 29 -7.61 5.65 8.75
N GLU A 30 -8.68 6.16 9.35
CA GLU A 30 -9.29 5.54 10.52
C GLU A 30 -9.82 4.15 10.14
N GLN A 31 -9.43 3.13 10.90
CA GLN A 31 -9.80 1.75 10.58
C GLN A 31 -11.25 1.51 11.00
N PRO A 32 -12.13 1.06 10.09
CA PRO A 32 -13.50 0.74 10.47
C PRO A 32 -13.51 -0.41 11.47
N LEU A 33 -14.29 -0.22 12.54
CA LEU A 33 -14.57 -1.28 13.50
C LEU A 33 -15.59 -2.25 12.90
N VAL A 34 -15.34 -3.54 13.11
CA VAL A 34 -16.19 -4.64 12.67
C VAL A 34 -16.71 -5.38 13.89
N PRO A 35 -17.98 -5.82 13.90
CA PRO A 35 -18.49 -6.67 14.97
C PRO A 35 -17.64 -7.95 15.10
N ASN A 36 -17.26 -8.31 16.31
CA ASN A 36 -16.63 -9.59 16.58
C ASN A 36 -17.69 -10.70 16.60
N LEU A 37 -17.85 -11.40 15.47
CA LEU A 37 -18.85 -12.45 15.31
C LEU A 37 -18.44 -13.81 15.90
N LEU A 38 -17.30 -13.89 16.59
CA LEU A 38 -16.87 -15.13 17.24
C LEU A 38 -17.85 -15.51 18.36
N THR A 39 -18.39 -16.73 18.28
CA THR A 39 -19.18 -17.32 19.36
C THR A 39 -18.31 -17.53 20.61
N PRO A 40 -18.90 -17.62 21.82
CA PRO A 40 -18.11 -17.88 23.03
C PRO A 40 -17.25 -19.15 22.95
N GLU A 41 -17.72 -20.17 22.23
CA GLU A 41 -16.97 -21.40 21.98
C GLU A 41 -15.78 -21.16 21.04
N ALA A 42 -16.00 -20.48 19.91
CA ALA A 42 -14.94 -20.11 18.99
C ALA A 42 -13.89 -19.20 19.64
N ARG A 43 -14.30 -18.23 20.48
CA ARG A 43 -13.38 -17.37 21.25
C ARG A 43 -12.51 -18.19 22.18
N ARG A 44 -13.11 -19.18 22.88
CA ARG A 44 -12.37 -20.07 23.77
C ARG A 44 -11.37 -20.92 22.99
N ALA A 45 -11.77 -21.54 21.87
CA ALA A 45 -10.90 -22.39 21.07
C ALA A 45 -9.68 -21.61 20.54
N VAL A 46 -9.90 -20.41 19.99
CA VAL A 46 -8.80 -19.55 19.54
C VAL A 46 -7.93 -19.09 20.71
N SER A 47 -8.51 -18.75 21.86
CA SER A 47 -7.73 -18.35 23.05
C SER A 47 -6.82 -19.46 23.56
N VAL A 48 -7.31 -20.71 23.56
CA VAL A 48 -6.51 -21.88 23.91
C VAL A 48 -5.37 -22.06 22.92
N TRP A 49 -5.66 -22.03 21.62
CA TRP A 49 -4.64 -22.14 20.58
C TRP A 49 -3.57 -21.03 20.66
N LEU A 50 -3.98 -19.77 20.90
CA LEU A 50 -3.06 -18.65 21.09
C LEU A 50 -2.14 -18.88 22.30
N ALA A 51 -2.70 -19.34 23.43
CA ALA A 51 -1.94 -19.63 24.64
C ALA A 51 -0.91 -20.76 24.43
N GLU A 52 -1.30 -21.84 23.73
CA GLU A 52 -0.41 -22.94 23.35
C GLU A 52 0.72 -22.44 22.44
N THR A 53 0.37 -21.67 21.41
CA THR A 53 1.33 -21.10 20.45
C THR A 53 2.36 -20.19 21.14
N ILE A 54 1.91 -19.31 22.05
CA ILE A 54 2.79 -18.45 22.84
C ILE A 54 3.74 -19.29 23.72
N ALA A 55 3.23 -20.35 24.35
CA ALA A 55 4.03 -21.24 25.17
C ALA A 55 5.12 -21.94 24.35
N ASP A 56 4.80 -22.36 23.12
CA ASP A 56 5.74 -22.99 22.21
C ASP A 56 6.81 -22.02 21.70
N PHE A 57 6.45 -20.77 21.36
CA PHE A 57 7.46 -19.75 21.05
C PHE A 57 8.36 -19.45 22.24
N LYS A 58 7.82 -19.33 23.46
CA LYS A 58 8.65 -19.14 24.67
C LYS A 58 9.61 -20.30 24.89
N ARG A 59 9.16 -21.53 24.62
CA ARG A 59 10.01 -22.72 24.67
C ARG A 59 11.10 -22.67 23.60
N ALA A 60 10.74 -22.31 22.37
CA ALA A 60 11.68 -22.14 21.27
C ALA A 60 12.75 -21.13 21.64
N VAL A 61 12.40 -19.94 22.13
CA VAL A 61 13.37 -18.91 22.57
C VAL A 61 14.34 -19.45 23.62
N ARG A 62 13.84 -20.24 24.58
CA ARG A 62 14.67 -20.81 25.65
C ARG A 62 15.66 -21.84 25.16
N VAL A 63 15.23 -22.74 24.26
CA VAL A 63 16.08 -23.81 23.72
C VAL A 63 17.02 -23.24 22.65
N GLY A 64 16.46 -22.44 21.75
CA GLY A 64 17.10 -21.90 20.56
C GLY A 64 17.34 -22.97 19.50
N PRO A 65 17.43 -22.59 18.21
CA PRO A 65 17.97 -23.45 17.16
C PRO A 65 19.46 -23.74 17.42
N ALA A 66 19.97 -24.79 16.76
CA ALA A 66 21.40 -25.04 16.74
C ALA A 66 22.12 -23.87 16.06
N ARG A 67 23.40 -23.67 16.39
CA ARG A 67 24.17 -22.56 15.82
C ARG A 67 24.34 -22.72 14.31
N GLU A 68 24.54 -23.96 13.87
CA GLU A 68 24.72 -24.34 12.48
C GLU A 68 23.47 -23.99 11.65
N GLU A 69 22.27 -24.20 12.19
CA GLU A 69 20.99 -23.84 11.54
C GLU A 69 20.86 -22.32 11.36
N LEU A 70 21.28 -21.54 12.36
CA LEU A 70 21.29 -20.08 12.28
C LEU A 70 22.29 -19.57 11.25
N GLU A 71 23.46 -20.21 11.16
CA GLU A 71 24.50 -19.88 10.18
C GLU A 71 24.04 -20.21 8.75
N GLU A 72 23.35 -21.34 8.53
CA GLU A 72 22.74 -21.69 7.23
C GLU A 72 21.70 -20.67 6.78
N LEU A 73 20.92 -20.13 7.72
CA LEU A 73 19.93 -19.09 7.44
C LEU A 73 20.54 -17.68 7.32
N GLY A 74 21.82 -17.51 7.67
CA GLY A 74 22.48 -16.20 7.69
C GLY A 74 21.92 -15.24 8.75
N ILE A 75 21.34 -15.77 9.83
CA ILE A 75 20.69 -14.99 10.90
C ILE A 75 21.51 -15.15 12.19
N ASP A 76 21.86 -14.06 12.86
CA ASP A 76 22.49 -14.17 14.17
C ASP A 76 21.47 -14.49 15.28
N ARG A 77 21.95 -15.06 16.38
CA ARG A 77 21.09 -15.51 17.49
C ARG A 77 20.28 -14.36 18.11
N ALA A 78 20.82 -13.14 18.19
CA ALA A 78 20.10 -12.02 18.78
C ALA A 78 18.94 -11.57 17.87
N SER A 79 19.19 -11.49 16.55
CA SER A 79 18.15 -11.21 15.56
C SER A 79 17.05 -12.26 15.57
N TRP A 80 17.40 -13.55 15.69
CA TRP A 80 16.42 -14.62 15.82
C TRP A 80 15.59 -14.51 17.12
N ILE A 81 16.22 -14.25 18.26
CA ILE A 81 15.52 -14.04 19.54
C ILE A 81 14.55 -12.86 19.45
N LEU A 82 14.99 -11.73 18.89
CA LEU A 82 14.15 -10.54 18.71
C LEU A 82 12.96 -10.83 17.80
N ALA A 83 13.15 -11.56 16.71
CA ALA A 83 12.07 -11.99 15.84
C ALA A 83 11.04 -12.85 16.60
N MET A 84 11.49 -13.81 17.41
CA MET A 84 10.58 -14.65 18.21
C MET A 84 9.82 -13.86 19.28
N TYR A 85 10.47 -12.91 19.95
CA TYR A 85 9.76 -12.05 20.92
C TYR A 85 8.72 -11.16 20.24
N ARG A 86 9.00 -10.68 19.03
CA ARG A 86 8.04 -9.92 18.23
C ARG A 86 6.80 -10.76 17.92
N GLU A 87 6.98 -12.03 17.53
CA GLU A 87 5.85 -12.95 17.33
C GLU A 87 5.07 -13.16 18.64
N ILE A 88 5.75 -13.44 19.77
CA ILE A 88 5.08 -13.62 21.06
C ILE A 88 4.21 -12.40 21.42
N LEU A 89 4.72 -11.19 21.23
CA LEU A 89 3.98 -9.95 21.48
C LEU A 89 2.77 -9.81 20.56
N LEU A 90 2.91 -10.18 19.29
CA LEU A 90 1.81 -10.20 18.34
C LEU A 90 0.69 -11.13 18.82
N TYR A 91 1.01 -12.39 19.15
CA TYR A 91 0.01 -13.35 19.64
C TYR A 91 -0.64 -12.91 20.96
N HIS A 92 0.11 -12.25 21.87
CA HIS A 92 -0.45 -11.64 23.07
C HIS A 92 -1.42 -10.48 22.77
N ALA A 93 -1.13 -9.66 21.77
CA ALA A 93 -2.05 -8.60 21.34
C ALA A 93 -3.34 -9.19 20.75
N LEU A 94 -3.24 -10.24 19.95
CA LEU A 94 -4.41 -10.95 19.40
C LEU A 94 -5.28 -11.60 20.48
N ALA A 95 -4.65 -12.23 21.48
CA ALA A 95 -5.35 -12.86 22.61
C ALA A 95 -6.14 -11.85 23.46
N ARG A 96 -5.73 -10.58 23.50
CA ARG A 96 -6.51 -9.53 24.16
C ARG A 96 -7.66 -9.03 23.28
N ARG A 97 -7.42 -8.93 21.97
CA ARG A 97 -8.40 -8.43 21.00
C ARG A 97 -9.60 -9.36 20.83
N ILE A 98 -9.40 -10.68 20.95
CA ILE A 98 -10.49 -11.64 20.75
C ILE A 98 -11.64 -11.51 21.75
N GLU A 99 -11.37 -10.92 22.92
CA GLU A 99 -12.37 -10.67 23.96
C GLU A 99 -13.20 -9.40 23.70
N LEU A 100 -12.77 -8.55 22.75
CA LEU A 100 -13.48 -7.32 22.42
C LEU A 100 -14.73 -7.64 21.60
N ASP A 101 -15.80 -6.87 21.84
CA ASP A 101 -17.04 -6.96 21.05
C ASP A 101 -16.89 -6.43 19.63
N GLN A 102 -15.85 -5.63 19.39
CA GLN A 102 -15.49 -5.07 18.10
C GLN A 102 -13.99 -5.23 17.85
N LEU A 103 -13.65 -5.52 16.60
CA LEU A 103 -12.27 -5.64 16.11
C LEU A 103 -12.03 -4.55 15.06
N SER A 104 -10.79 -4.09 14.89
CA SER A 104 -10.46 -3.38 13.65
C SER A 104 -10.48 -4.37 12.47
N PHE A 105 -10.82 -3.90 11.28
CA PHE A 105 -10.81 -4.75 10.08
C PHE A 105 -9.46 -5.47 9.87
N ASN A 106 -8.34 -4.78 10.12
CA ASN A 106 -7.01 -5.38 10.01
C ASN A 106 -6.78 -6.46 11.06
N ALA A 107 -7.17 -6.23 12.32
CA ALA A 107 -7.06 -7.25 13.37
C ALA A 107 -7.85 -8.51 13.00
N ALA A 108 -9.08 -8.37 12.50
CA ALA A 108 -9.88 -9.49 12.03
C ALA A 108 -9.23 -10.21 10.82
N ALA A 109 -8.66 -9.46 9.87
CA ALA A 109 -7.98 -10.02 8.71
C ALA A 109 -6.70 -10.77 9.08
N GLU A 110 -5.92 -10.24 10.04
CA GLU A 110 -4.71 -10.85 10.57
C GLU A 110 -5.04 -12.15 11.32
N MET A 111 -6.03 -12.13 12.22
CA MET A 111 -6.54 -13.35 12.88
C MET A 111 -6.96 -14.39 11.85
N ARG A 112 -7.75 -14.00 10.85
CA ARG A 112 -8.19 -14.89 9.77
C ARG A 112 -7.01 -15.50 9.01
N SER A 113 -5.98 -14.70 8.70
CA SER A 113 -4.78 -15.19 8.01
C SER A 113 -4.02 -16.21 8.86
N LEU A 114 -3.85 -15.97 10.16
CA LEU A 114 -3.13 -16.89 11.04
C LEU A 114 -3.87 -18.22 11.20
N LEU A 115 -5.20 -18.16 11.35
CA LEU A 115 -6.05 -19.34 11.46
C LEU A 115 -6.12 -20.14 10.15
N ALA A 116 -6.00 -19.49 8.99
CA ALA A 116 -6.03 -20.17 7.69
C ALA A 116 -4.94 -21.26 7.55
N TYR A 117 -3.80 -21.10 8.23
CA TYR A 117 -2.69 -22.06 8.21
C TYR A 117 -2.82 -23.19 9.25
N GLN A 118 -3.83 -23.15 10.12
CA GLN A 118 -4.00 -24.16 11.18
C GLN A 118 -4.90 -25.30 10.71
N ASP A 119 -4.39 -26.53 10.72
CA ASP A 119 -5.18 -27.73 10.44
C ASP A 119 -5.80 -28.28 11.73
N ARG A 120 -6.80 -27.55 12.24
CA ARG A 120 -7.47 -27.80 13.53
C ARG A 120 -8.98 -27.71 13.38
N ASP A 121 -9.67 -28.81 13.64
CA ASP A 121 -11.13 -28.91 13.55
C ASP A 121 -11.85 -27.98 14.52
N ASP A 122 -11.29 -27.77 15.72
CA ASP A 122 -11.86 -26.90 16.75
C ASP A 122 -11.76 -25.40 16.42
N LEU A 123 -11.07 -25.03 15.34
CA LEU A 123 -10.95 -23.65 14.87
C LEU A 123 -11.84 -23.34 13.65
N VAL A 124 -12.57 -24.32 13.10
CA VAL A 124 -13.38 -24.15 11.88
C VAL A 124 -14.43 -23.05 12.07
N ASP A 125 -15.16 -23.07 13.18
CA ASP A 125 -16.20 -22.07 13.47
C ASP A 125 -15.63 -20.66 13.61
N ALA A 126 -14.43 -20.53 14.18
CA ALA A 126 -13.74 -19.25 14.27
C ALA A 126 -13.38 -18.68 12.89
N LYS A 127 -12.89 -19.53 11.98
CA LYS A 127 -12.58 -19.14 10.59
C LYS A 127 -13.84 -18.67 9.86
N VAL A 128 -14.94 -19.42 9.96
CA VAL A 128 -16.22 -19.09 9.34
C VAL A 128 -16.77 -17.76 9.87
N ALA A 129 -16.72 -17.55 11.19
CA ALA A 129 -17.18 -16.31 11.82
C ALA A 129 -16.36 -15.08 11.39
N LEU A 130 -15.03 -15.21 11.30
CA LEU A 130 -14.16 -14.13 10.83
C LEU A 130 -14.36 -13.82 9.34
N ASP A 131 -14.50 -14.84 8.49
CA ASP A 131 -14.81 -14.64 7.08
C ASP A 131 -16.16 -13.92 6.90
N ALA A 132 -17.18 -14.28 7.67
CA ALA A 132 -18.48 -13.60 7.67
C ALA A 132 -18.37 -12.15 8.14
N ALA A 133 -17.62 -11.87 9.21
CA ALA A 133 -17.41 -10.52 9.72
C ALA A 133 -16.69 -9.62 8.70
N LEU A 134 -15.64 -10.13 8.07
CA LEU A 134 -14.88 -9.42 7.03
C LEU A 134 -15.73 -9.18 5.77
N ALA A 135 -16.56 -10.14 5.37
CA ALA A 135 -17.47 -9.99 4.24
C ALA A 135 -18.52 -8.90 4.51
N ALA A 136 -19.15 -8.91 5.70
CA ALA A 136 -20.15 -7.93 6.09
C ALA A 136 -19.58 -6.51 6.20
N ALA A 137 -18.33 -6.36 6.66
CA ALA A 137 -17.67 -5.06 6.81
C ALA A 137 -17.11 -4.47 5.52
N ARG A 138 -16.89 -5.29 4.48
CA ARG A 138 -16.19 -4.89 3.25
C ARG A 138 -16.78 -3.64 2.58
N PRO A 139 -18.10 -3.46 2.43
CA PRO A 139 -18.67 -2.25 1.83
C PRO A 139 -18.33 -0.99 2.64
N ALA A 140 -18.43 -1.05 3.97
CA ALA A 140 -18.11 0.10 4.84
C ALA A 140 -16.62 0.44 4.77
N VAL A 141 -15.75 -0.57 4.77
CA VAL A 141 -14.29 -0.39 4.61
C VAL A 141 -13.94 0.27 3.28
N LEU A 142 -14.56 -0.20 2.20
CA LEU A 142 -14.34 0.38 0.88
C LEU A 142 -14.79 1.85 0.85
N SER A 143 -15.98 2.15 1.39
CA SER A 143 -16.49 3.52 1.48
C SER A 143 -15.59 4.44 2.30
N ALA A 144 -15.14 3.98 3.48
CA ALA A 144 -14.23 4.74 4.34
C ALA A 144 -12.88 5.01 3.64
N ARG A 145 -12.33 4.03 2.92
CA ARG A 145 -11.10 4.21 2.14
C ARG A 145 -11.27 5.19 0.99
N ILE A 146 -12.38 5.13 0.27
CA ILE A 146 -12.71 6.09 -0.80
C ILE A 146 -12.80 7.50 -0.23
N GLU A 147 -13.47 7.66 0.91
CA GLU A 147 -13.64 8.96 1.56
C GLU A 147 -12.31 9.53 2.07
N ALA A 148 -11.51 8.74 2.78
CA ALA A 148 -10.18 9.16 3.23
C ALA A 148 -9.27 9.54 2.05
N TYR A 149 -9.35 8.77 0.95
CA TYR A 149 -8.65 9.11 -0.29
C TYR A 149 -9.11 10.48 -0.86
N ARG A 150 -10.43 10.74 -0.92
CA ARG A 150 -10.96 12.03 -1.38
C ARG A 150 -10.54 13.20 -0.50
N GLN A 151 -10.54 13.01 0.82
CA GLN A 151 -10.10 14.03 1.78
C GLN A 151 -8.63 14.35 1.59
N ARG A 152 -7.78 13.32 1.43
CA ARG A 152 -6.36 13.49 1.14
C ARG A 152 -6.12 14.20 -0.19
N ALA A 153 -6.82 13.80 -1.26
CA ALA A 153 -6.72 14.48 -2.56
C ALA A 153 -7.13 15.96 -2.45
N THR A 154 -8.23 16.25 -1.74
CA THR A 154 -8.69 17.62 -1.48
C THR A 154 -7.64 18.43 -0.71
N HIS A 155 -7.05 17.84 0.33
CA HIS A 155 -6.02 18.50 1.11
C HIS A 155 -4.79 18.85 0.27
N LEU A 156 -4.29 17.91 -0.54
CA LEU A 156 -3.14 18.14 -1.43
C LEU A 156 -3.44 19.19 -2.50
N LEU A 157 -4.64 19.20 -3.08
CA LEU A 157 -5.07 20.25 -4.00
C LEU A 157 -5.07 21.63 -3.35
N VAL A 158 -5.57 21.75 -2.12
CA VAL A 158 -5.62 23.02 -1.39
C VAL A 158 -4.21 23.48 -0.99
N GLU A 159 -3.36 22.56 -0.53
CA GLU A 159 -2.03 22.90 -0.02
C GLU A 159 -1.01 23.18 -1.13
N HIS A 160 -1.05 22.41 -2.22
CA HIS A 160 -0.03 22.45 -3.26
C HIS A 160 -0.54 22.90 -4.63
N GLY A 161 -1.86 22.98 -4.84
CA GLY A 161 -2.46 23.23 -6.14
C GLY A 161 -2.48 22.02 -7.07
N PHE A 162 -1.94 20.87 -6.64
CA PHE A 162 -1.97 19.63 -7.40
C PHE A 162 -1.85 18.41 -6.49
N TYR A 163 -2.22 17.24 -7.00
CA TYR A 163 -1.76 15.96 -6.48
C TYR A 163 -1.43 14.99 -7.62
N ILE A 164 -0.77 13.89 -7.28
CA ILE A 164 -0.40 12.85 -8.23
C ILE A 164 -1.18 11.58 -7.89
N GLN A 165 -1.88 11.04 -8.89
CA GLN A 165 -2.52 9.75 -8.80
C GLN A 165 -1.65 8.69 -9.48
N VAL A 166 -1.42 7.58 -8.78
CA VAL A 166 -0.73 6.41 -9.33
C VAL A 166 -1.73 5.27 -9.47
N VAL A 167 -1.74 4.64 -10.64
CA VAL A 167 -2.54 3.47 -10.97
C VAL A 167 -1.57 2.32 -11.21
N GLY A 168 -1.65 1.30 -10.36
CA GLY A 168 -0.81 0.11 -10.47
C GLY A 168 -1.10 -0.66 -11.76
N GLY A 169 -0.05 -1.22 -12.35
CA GLY A 169 -0.18 -2.14 -13.48
C GLY A 169 -0.81 -3.48 -13.07
N ARG A 170 -1.09 -4.32 -14.06
CA ARG A 170 -1.53 -5.70 -13.87
C ARG A 170 -0.49 -6.64 -14.44
N GLU A 171 -0.18 -7.70 -13.71
CA GLU A 171 0.68 -8.79 -14.20
C GLU A 171 -0.13 -9.93 -14.81
N GLY A 172 0.55 -10.84 -15.53
CA GLY A 172 -0.04 -12.07 -16.08
C GLY A 172 -0.48 -11.96 -17.55
N PRO A 173 -1.32 -12.89 -18.03
CA PRO A 173 -1.67 -13.01 -19.46
C PRO A 173 -2.34 -11.77 -20.08
N GLN A 174 -2.86 -10.88 -19.24
CA GLN A 174 -3.43 -9.59 -19.67
C GLN A 174 -2.68 -8.44 -18.99
N ALA A 175 -1.35 -8.48 -19.06
CA ALA A 175 -0.49 -7.49 -18.42
C ALA A 175 -0.82 -6.07 -18.89
N LEU A 176 -0.87 -5.13 -17.95
CA LEU A 176 -1.09 -3.71 -18.21
C LEU A 176 0.00 -2.91 -17.53
N PRO A 177 0.62 -1.93 -18.21
CA PRO A 177 1.55 -1.04 -17.55
C PRO A 177 0.80 -0.20 -16.51
N GLY A 178 1.47 0.08 -15.39
CA GLY A 178 1.01 1.12 -14.48
C GLY A 178 1.13 2.50 -15.12
N PHE A 179 0.42 3.48 -14.59
CA PHE A 179 0.55 4.87 -15.02
C PHE A 179 0.37 5.82 -13.85
N ALA A 180 0.89 7.02 -13.99
CA ALA A 180 0.74 8.09 -13.03
C ALA A 180 0.32 9.37 -13.75
N TYR A 181 -0.53 10.16 -13.10
CA TYR A 181 -1.01 11.42 -13.68
C TYR A 181 -1.22 12.49 -12.62
N THR A 182 -1.19 13.73 -13.06
CA THR A 182 -1.45 14.89 -12.20
C THR A 182 -2.93 15.22 -12.19
N VAL A 183 -3.37 15.87 -11.12
CA VAL A 183 -4.70 16.46 -11.00
C VAL A 183 -4.57 17.83 -10.35
N GLY A 184 -5.16 18.85 -10.97
CA GLY A 184 -5.21 20.23 -10.49
C GLY A 184 -4.48 21.23 -11.38
N LEU A 185 -3.69 20.80 -12.38
CA LEU A 185 -2.95 21.72 -13.25
C LEU A 185 -3.87 22.49 -14.19
N VAL A 186 -4.96 21.85 -14.64
CA VAL A 186 -5.94 22.51 -15.51
C VAL A 186 -6.59 23.67 -14.75
N GLU A 187 -7.04 23.42 -13.52
CA GLU A 187 -7.73 24.40 -12.71
C GLU A 187 -6.80 25.48 -12.14
N ASN A 188 -5.57 25.13 -11.75
CA ASN A 188 -4.68 26.05 -11.01
C ASN A 188 -3.59 26.71 -11.88
N ALA A 189 -3.31 26.19 -13.07
CA ALA A 189 -2.26 26.72 -13.96
C ALA A 189 -2.71 26.93 -15.42
N THR A 190 -3.98 26.64 -15.78
CA THR A 190 -4.43 26.60 -17.19
C THR A 190 -3.49 25.75 -18.06
N HIS A 191 -3.10 24.59 -17.51
CA HIS A 191 -2.11 23.70 -18.11
C HIS A 191 -2.70 22.28 -18.22
N PRO A 192 -2.47 21.54 -19.32
CA PRO A 192 -2.91 20.15 -19.42
C PRO A 192 -2.36 19.30 -18.25
N GLU A 193 -3.09 18.29 -17.79
CA GLU A 193 -2.53 17.32 -16.85
C GLU A 193 -1.38 16.55 -17.51
N LEU A 194 -0.41 16.13 -16.69
CA LEU A 194 0.74 15.34 -17.14
C LEU A 194 0.46 13.86 -16.88
N VAL A 195 0.81 13.00 -17.83
CA VAL A 195 0.65 11.55 -17.73
C VAL A 195 1.97 10.84 -18.03
N LEU A 196 2.33 9.86 -17.20
CA LEU A 196 3.43 8.92 -17.41
C LEU A 196 2.88 7.50 -17.43
N VAL A 197 3.34 6.67 -18.38
CA VAL A 197 2.94 5.26 -18.50
C VAL A 197 4.18 4.39 -18.43
N GLY A 198 4.11 3.25 -17.73
CA GLY A 198 5.21 2.29 -17.65
C GLY A 198 6.36 2.70 -16.75
N ILE A 199 6.24 3.81 -16.02
CA ILE A 199 7.26 4.32 -15.10
C ILE A 199 6.92 3.88 -13.67
N PRO A 200 7.88 3.31 -12.91
CA PRO A 200 7.68 2.95 -11.51
C PRO A 200 7.20 4.14 -10.67
N ALA A 201 6.35 3.88 -9.67
CA ALA A 201 5.74 4.92 -8.84
C ALA A 201 6.79 5.76 -8.09
N GLU A 202 7.89 5.10 -7.68
CA GLU A 202 9.03 5.68 -6.99
C GLU A 202 9.75 6.74 -7.83
N SER A 203 9.70 6.61 -9.16
CA SER A 203 10.29 7.55 -10.10
C SER A 203 9.27 8.56 -10.63
N ALA A 204 8.05 8.11 -10.92
CA ALA A 204 6.99 8.94 -11.49
C ALA A 204 6.54 10.06 -10.53
N GLY A 205 6.40 9.74 -9.23
CA GLY A 205 5.98 10.71 -8.22
C GLY A 205 6.91 11.93 -8.13
N PRO A 206 8.19 11.76 -7.79
CA PRO A 206 9.14 12.88 -7.70
C PRO A 206 9.29 13.67 -9.00
N LEU A 207 9.28 13.00 -10.15
CA LEU A 207 9.36 13.65 -11.46
C LEU A 207 8.16 14.57 -11.70
N LEU A 208 6.94 14.04 -11.56
CA LEU A 208 5.72 14.83 -11.74
C LEU A 208 5.63 15.96 -10.71
N SER A 209 5.99 15.71 -9.45
CA SER A 209 5.98 16.76 -8.41
C SER A 209 6.90 17.92 -8.77
N ASN A 210 8.10 17.65 -9.28
CA ASN A 210 9.03 18.69 -9.71
C ASN A 210 8.48 19.51 -10.89
N LEU A 211 7.91 18.83 -11.88
CA LEU A 211 7.31 19.48 -13.05
C LEU A 211 6.09 20.33 -12.67
N CYS A 212 5.20 19.81 -11.81
CA CYS A 212 4.05 20.57 -11.30
C CYS A 212 4.48 21.85 -10.58
N ALA A 213 5.50 21.78 -9.71
CA ALA A 213 6.00 22.96 -9.02
C ALA A 213 6.53 24.03 -9.99
N LYS A 214 7.27 23.60 -11.03
CA LYS A 214 7.76 24.49 -12.10
C LYS A 214 6.64 25.11 -12.93
N ILE A 215 5.61 24.34 -13.27
CA ILE A 215 4.45 24.78 -14.05
C ILE A 215 3.62 25.78 -13.24
N LEU A 216 3.33 25.48 -11.96
CA LEU A 216 2.58 26.36 -11.07
C LEU A 216 3.32 27.67 -10.78
N ALA A 217 4.66 27.64 -10.75
CA ALA A 217 5.48 28.85 -10.69
C ALA A 217 5.52 29.64 -12.01
N GLY A 218 4.89 29.16 -13.09
CA GLY A 218 4.89 29.77 -14.41
C GLY A 218 6.21 29.66 -15.17
N SER A 219 7.17 28.89 -14.64
CA SER A 219 8.50 28.75 -15.25
C SER A 219 8.53 27.77 -16.42
N HIS A 220 7.55 26.87 -16.51
CA HIS A 220 7.45 25.85 -17.54
C HIS A 220 6.02 25.79 -18.08
N ARG A 221 5.91 25.49 -19.37
CA ARG A 221 4.67 25.10 -20.02
C ARG A 221 5.01 23.98 -21.00
N LEU A 222 4.23 22.92 -20.95
CA LEU A 222 4.39 21.75 -21.79
C LEU A 222 3.26 21.67 -22.81
N GLN A 223 3.61 21.40 -24.06
CA GLN A 223 2.67 21.32 -25.18
C GLN A 223 2.92 20.07 -26.01
N ALA A 224 1.85 19.40 -26.41
CA ALA A 224 1.97 18.25 -27.30
C ALA A 224 2.71 18.62 -28.60
N GLY A 225 3.60 17.74 -29.02
CA GLY A 225 4.44 17.90 -30.22
C GLY A 225 5.84 18.45 -29.95
N GLU A 226 6.15 18.90 -28.73
CA GLU A 226 7.50 19.35 -28.40
C GLU A 226 8.39 18.23 -27.84
N THR A 227 9.71 18.47 -27.87
CA THR A 227 10.72 17.64 -27.20
C THR A 227 11.60 18.55 -26.36
N ARG A 228 11.84 18.15 -25.10
CA ARG A 228 12.47 18.98 -24.07
C ARG A 228 13.58 18.21 -23.37
N SER A 229 14.78 18.79 -23.32
CA SER A 229 15.94 18.19 -22.62
C SER A 229 16.14 18.76 -21.22
N ASP A 230 15.42 19.82 -20.85
CA ASP A 230 15.53 20.52 -19.57
C ASP A 230 14.62 19.95 -18.46
N LEU A 231 13.85 18.90 -18.76
CA LEU A 231 12.91 18.28 -17.82
C LEU A 231 13.57 17.25 -16.91
N LEU A 232 14.62 16.60 -17.39
CA LEU A 232 15.38 15.57 -16.67
C LEU A 232 16.80 16.04 -16.38
N GLN A 233 17.44 15.47 -15.37
CA GLN A 233 18.87 15.68 -15.15
C GLN A 233 19.68 14.96 -16.24
N GLY A 234 20.76 15.59 -16.72
CA GLY A 234 21.64 14.99 -17.73
C GLY A 234 21.21 15.23 -19.18
N ASP A 235 20.37 16.25 -19.42
CA ASP A 235 19.93 16.70 -20.75
C ASP A 235 19.22 15.62 -21.59
N TYR A 236 18.63 14.62 -20.93
CA TYR A 236 17.83 13.59 -21.58
C TYR A 236 16.56 14.19 -22.19
N ALA A 237 16.36 13.94 -23.48
CA ALA A 237 15.18 14.38 -24.21
C ALA A 237 13.92 13.66 -23.73
N VAL A 238 12.87 14.43 -23.45
CA VAL A 238 11.52 13.96 -23.16
C VAL A 238 10.59 14.46 -24.25
N ALA A 239 9.84 13.58 -24.88
CA ALA A 239 8.81 13.98 -25.83
C ALA A 239 7.48 14.21 -25.11
N VAL A 240 6.82 15.31 -25.45
CA VAL A 240 5.48 15.64 -24.95
C VAL A 240 4.49 15.33 -26.08
N THR A 241 3.58 14.39 -25.86
CA THR A 241 2.60 13.99 -26.87
C THR A 241 1.17 14.23 -26.38
N ASN A 242 0.21 14.24 -27.32
CA ASN A 242 -1.19 14.17 -26.92
C ASN A 242 -1.42 12.90 -26.10
N CYS A 243 -2.17 13.02 -25.01
CA CYS A 243 -2.59 11.84 -24.26
C CYS A 243 -3.60 11.04 -25.11
N PRO A 244 -3.42 9.72 -25.28
CA PRO A 244 -4.37 8.90 -26.02
C PRO A 244 -5.80 8.95 -25.43
N GLN A 245 -6.83 8.98 -26.28
CA GLN A 245 -8.23 9.16 -25.84
C GLN A 245 -8.69 8.11 -24.81
N HIS A 246 -8.28 6.85 -24.97
CA HIS A 246 -8.62 5.78 -24.04
C HIS A 246 -7.93 5.95 -22.67
N LEU A 247 -6.78 6.63 -22.63
CA LEU A 247 -6.10 7.00 -21.39
C LEU A 247 -6.72 8.26 -20.77
N LEU A 248 -7.16 9.22 -21.59
CA LEU A 248 -7.93 10.39 -21.14
C LEU A 248 -9.18 9.99 -20.35
N ALA A 249 -9.91 8.97 -20.80
CA ALA A 249 -11.07 8.45 -20.10
C ALA A 249 -10.76 7.91 -18.69
N LEU A 250 -9.52 7.47 -18.43
CA LEU A 250 -9.08 6.95 -17.14
C LEU A 250 -8.58 8.02 -16.18
N VAL A 251 -8.06 9.13 -16.71
CA VAL A 251 -7.53 10.26 -15.90
C VAL A 251 -8.58 11.32 -15.63
N SER A 252 -9.67 11.35 -16.40
CA SER A 252 -10.73 12.35 -16.30
C SER A 252 -11.65 12.13 -15.10
N LYS A 253 -11.98 13.21 -14.40
CA LYS A 253 -13.00 13.20 -13.31
C LYS A 253 -14.42 13.00 -13.85
N ASP A 254 -14.68 13.51 -15.05
CA ASP A 254 -15.97 13.46 -15.73
C ASP A 254 -15.78 12.78 -17.11
N PRO A 255 -16.42 11.62 -17.36
CA PRO A 255 -16.38 10.96 -18.66
C PRO A 255 -16.95 11.80 -19.81
N ASP A 256 -17.91 12.69 -19.53
CA ASP A 256 -18.55 13.53 -20.53
C ASP A 256 -17.72 14.78 -20.87
N HIS A 257 -16.78 15.15 -19.99
CA HIS A 257 -15.89 16.29 -20.15
C HIS A 257 -14.44 15.87 -19.85
N PRO A 258 -13.78 15.18 -20.80
CA PRO A 258 -12.44 14.67 -20.58
C PRO A 258 -11.46 15.81 -20.27
N THR A 259 -10.64 15.58 -19.25
CA THR A 259 -9.60 16.52 -18.82
C THR A 259 -8.53 16.63 -19.90
N ASP A 260 -8.10 17.86 -20.21
CA ASP A 260 -6.98 18.06 -21.14
C ASP A 260 -5.70 17.50 -20.52
N ALA A 261 -4.96 16.68 -21.26
CA ALA A 261 -3.74 16.05 -20.76
C ALA A 261 -2.73 15.77 -21.87
N VAL A 262 -1.45 15.83 -21.48
CA VAL A 262 -0.31 15.43 -22.31
C VAL A 262 0.39 14.23 -21.69
N GLN A 263 0.86 13.32 -22.54
CA GLN A 263 1.71 12.22 -22.11
C GLN A 263 3.18 12.62 -22.26
N LEU A 264 3.97 12.32 -21.24
CA LEU A 264 5.42 12.46 -21.27
C LEU A 264 6.02 11.10 -21.63
N LEU A 265 6.83 11.07 -22.70
CA LEU A 265 7.57 9.90 -23.14
C LEU A 265 9.04 10.07 -22.78
N LEU A 266 9.52 9.18 -21.91
CA LEU A 266 10.89 9.19 -21.41
C LEU A 266 11.82 8.39 -22.32
N PRO A 267 13.10 8.76 -22.42
CA PRO A 267 14.06 7.98 -23.19
C PRO A 267 14.44 6.70 -22.47
N ASP A 268 14.95 5.71 -23.22
CA ASP A 268 15.57 4.52 -22.67
C ASP A 268 16.92 4.85 -21.98
N PRO A 269 17.58 3.89 -21.29
CA PRO A 269 18.88 4.14 -20.65
C PRO A 269 20.00 4.59 -21.59
N ALA A 270 19.84 4.44 -22.92
CA ALA A 270 20.77 4.93 -23.92
C ALA A 270 20.38 6.31 -24.48
N GLY A 271 19.34 6.95 -23.93
CA GLY A 271 18.89 8.28 -24.31
C GLY A 271 17.96 8.32 -25.51
N ARG A 272 17.40 7.18 -25.94
CA ARG A 272 16.53 7.09 -27.14
C ARG A 272 15.06 7.16 -26.77
N LEU A 273 14.31 8.03 -27.45
CA LEU A 273 12.86 8.18 -27.28
C LEU A 273 12.10 7.00 -27.91
N PRO A 274 10.86 6.72 -27.50
CA PRO A 274 10.03 5.65 -28.10
C PRO A 274 9.78 5.78 -29.62
N SER A 275 9.94 6.98 -30.18
CA SER A 275 9.87 7.25 -31.61
C SER A 275 11.13 6.86 -32.37
N ASP A 276 12.26 6.69 -31.69
CA ASP A 276 13.54 6.37 -32.33
C ASP A 276 13.54 4.92 -32.84
N PRO A 277 14.18 4.64 -33.99
CA PRO A 277 14.20 3.32 -34.59
C PRO A 277 14.95 2.29 -33.75
N ASP A 278 15.96 2.74 -33.00
CA ASP A 278 16.88 1.89 -32.24
C ASP A 278 16.55 1.83 -30.73
N VAL A 279 15.39 2.37 -30.33
CA VAL A 279 14.93 2.30 -28.93
C VAL A 279 14.69 0.85 -28.54
N ASP A 280 14.97 0.52 -27.28
CA ASP A 280 14.60 -0.79 -26.73
C ASP A 280 13.09 -1.05 -26.94
N PRO A 281 12.70 -2.11 -27.68
CA PRO A 281 11.29 -2.43 -27.93
C PRO A 281 10.48 -2.65 -26.65
N ALA A 282 11.09 -3.20 -25.59
CA ALA A 282 10.43 -3.39 -24.31
C ALA A 282 10.15 -2.06 -23.62
N TRP A 283 11.08 -1.11 -23.69
CA TRP A 283 10.92 0.24 -23.16
C TRP A 283 9.81 1.02 -23.89
N LYS A 284 9.80 0.92 -25.21
CA LYS A 284 8.73 1.50 -26.05
C LYS A 284 7.36 0.94 -25.72
N ALA A 285 7.26 -0.38 -25.57
CA ALA A 285 6.00 -1.06 -25.24
C ALA A 285 5.51 -0.68 -23.84
N ALA A 286 6.41 -0.55 -22.86
CA ALA A 286 6.05 -0.19 -21.48
C ALA A 286 5.38 1.19 -21.37
N GLN A 287 5.76 2.15 -22.22
CA GLN A 287 5.20 3.50 -22.22
C GLN A 287 3.93 3.65 -23.08
N SER A 288 3.39 2.54 -23.60
CA SER A 288 2.14 2.52 -24.35
C SER A 288 1.04 1.89 -23.51
N TYR A 289 -0.07 2.59 -23.30
CA TYR A 289 -1.24 1.99 -22.66
C TYR A 289 -2.14 1.36 -23.74
N PRO A 290 -2.54 0.08 -23.63
CA PRO A 290 -3.35 -0.58 -24.65
C PRO A 290 -4.78 -0.03 -24.68
N ASP A 291 -5.35 0.05 -25.89
CA ASP A 291 -6.75 0.39 -26.13
C ASP A 291 -7.61 -0.87 -26.02
N HIS A 292 -8.52 -0.91 -25.04
CA HIS A 292 -9.43 -2.01 -24.79
C HIS A 292 -10.86 -1.77 -25.31
N SER A 293 -11.07 -0.71 -26.10
CA SER A 293 -12.37 -0.38 -26.69
C SER A 293 -12.70 -1.16 -27.97
N LYS A 294 -11.86 -2.14 -28.34
CA LYS A 294 -11.98 -2.96 -29.56
C LYS A 294 -12.15 -4.45 -29.26
#